data_AF-A0A2K5CTZ5-F1
#
_entry.id   AF-A0A2K5CTZ5-F1
#
_cell.length_a   1.000
_cell.length_b   1.000
_cell.length_c   1.000
_cell.angle_alpha   90.00
_cell.angle_beta   90.00
_cell.angle_gamma   90.00
#
_symmetry.space_group_name_H-M   'P 1'
#
loop_
_entity.id
_entity.type
_entity.pdbx_description
1 polymer ?
#
loop_
_entity_poly.entity_id
_entity_poly.type
_entity_poly.pdbx_seq_one_letter_code
_entity_poly.pdbx_strand_id
1 'polypeptide(L)' 'MGSQHSAAARPASCRQKQEDDREDLLAEREQEEAIAQFPYVEFTGRDSITCLTCQGTGYIPTELQ' A
#
# COMPACT_ATOMS: atom_id res chain seq x y z
N MET A 1 -25.85 27.96 -45.68
CA MET A 1 -25.48 26.59 -46.10
C MET A 1 -24.28 26.17 -45.26
N GLY A 2 -24.45 25.25 -44.31
CA GLY A 2 -23.35 24.71 -43.51
C GLY A 2 -23.64 24.63 -42.02
N SER A 3 -23.98 23.43 -41.54
CA SER A 3 -23.67 23.03 -40.18
C SER A 3 -23.40 21.53 -40.22
N GLN A 4 -22.13 21.17 -40.05
CA GLN A 4 -21.67 19.79 -40.11
C GLN A 4 -21.91 19.15 -38.75
N HIS A 5 -22.57 17.99 -38.77
CA HIS A 5 -22.85 17.17 -37.60
C HIS A 5 -21.54 16.55 -37.10
N SER A 6 -21.11 16.90 -35.89
CA SER A 6 -20.01 16.21 -35.21
C SER A 6 -20.45 14.78 -34.88
N ALA A 7 -20.02 13.81 -35.67
CA ALA A 7 -20.15 12.40 -35.35
C ALA A 7 -19.34 12.12 -34.08
N ALA A 8 -20.02 11.61 -33.05
CA ALA A 8 -19.40 11.19 -31.82
C ALA A 8 -18.32 10.14 -32.12
N ALA A 9 -17.06 10.50 -31.89
CA ALA A 9 -15.97 9.55 -31.89
C ALA A 9 -16.20 8.58 -30.71
N ARG A 10 -16.37 7.31 -31.05
CA ARG A 10 -16.48 6.21 -30.09
C ARG A 10 -15.27 6.25 -29.14
N PRO A 11 -15.44 6.17 -27.81
CA PRO A 11 -14.29 6.05 -26.92
C PRO A 11 -13.68 4.67 -27.15
N ALA A 12 -12.59 4.61 -27.90
CA ALA A 12 -11.81 3.41 -28.14
C ALA A 12 -10.73 3.19 -27.06
N SER A 13 -10.91 3.68 -25.83
CA SER A 13 -9.88 3.62 -24.79
C SER A 13 -10.16 2.60 -23.67
N CYS A 14 -11.26 1.85 -23.70
CA CYS A 14 -11.49 0.82 -22.67
C CYS A 14 -10.57 -0.41 -22.79
N ARG A 15 -9.71 -0.50 -23.83
CA ARG A 15 -8.85 -1.67 -24.08
C ARG A 15 -7.47 -1.57 -23.43
N GLN A 16 -6.97 -0.38 -23.08
CA GLN A 16 -5.62 -0.21 -22.53
C GLN A 16 -5.55 -0.34 -21.00
N LYS A 17 -6.67 -0.19 -20.28
CA LYS A 17 -6.69 -0.24 -18.81
C LYS A 17 -6.59 -1.66 -18.22
N GLN A 18 -6.77 -2.70 -19.03
CA GLN A 18 -6.88 -4.08 -18.55
C GLN A 18 -5.56 -4.87 -18.63
N GLU A 19 -4.62 -4.41 -19.46
CA GLU A 19 -3.26 -4.96 -19.52
C GLU A 19 -2.41 -4.37 -18.38
N ASP A 20 -2.44 -3.04 -18.23
CA ASP A 20 -1.81 -2.28 -17.14
C ASP A 20 -2.16 -2.83 -15.74
N ASP A 21 -3.45 -3.08 -15.47
CA ASP A 21 -3.94 -3.66 -14.22
C ASP A 21 -3.45 -5.11 -14.00
N ARG A 22 -3.33 -5.93 -15.07
CA ARG A 22 -2.78 -7.29 -14.94
C ARG A 22 -1.28 -7.28 -14.66
N GLU A 23 -0.54 -6.36 -15.26
CA GLU A 23 0.91 -6.23 -15.09
C GLU A 23 1.25 -5.73 -13.67
N ASP A 24 0.45 -4.79 -13.14
CA ASP A 24 0.58 -4.28 -11.76
C ASP A 24 0.30 -5.40 -10.74
N LEU A 25 -0.79 -6.16 -10.90
CA LEU A 25 -1.12 -7.31 -10.04
C LEU A 25 -0.05 -8.42 -10.06
N LEU A 26 0.65 -8.59 -11.19
CA LEU A 26 1.77 -9.53 -11.29
C LEU A 26 3.01 -9.00 -10.57
N ALA A 27 3.31 -7.71 -10.70
CA ALA A 27 4.41 -7.07 -9.99
C ALA A 27 4.20 -7.07 -8.47
N GLU A 28 2.98 -6.85 -7.98
CA GLU A 28 2.64 -6.94 -6.56
C GLU A 28 2.85 -8.36 -6.01
N ARG A 29 2.44 -9.40 -6.75
CA ARG A 29 2.68 -10.80 -6.37
C ARG A 29 4.17 -11.11 -6.28
N GLU A 30 4.95 -10.71 -7.28
CA GLU A 30 6.39 -10.99 -7.33
C GLU A 30 7.15 -10.23 -6.21
N GLN A 31 6.66 -9.05 -5.86
CA GLN A 31 7.16 -8.27 -4.73
C GLN A 31 6.80 -8.91 -3.38
N GLU A 32 5.60 -9.46 -3.23
CA GLU A 32 5.18 -10.20 -2.04
C GLU A 32 6.02 -11.48 -1.83
N GLU A 33 6.35 -12.18 -2.91
CA GLU A 33 7.24 -13.35 -2.90
C GLU A 33 8.71 -13.00 -2.56
N ALA A 34 9.12 -11.75 -2.78
CA ALA A 34 10.46 -11.26 -2.43
C ALA A 34 10.59 -10.83 -0.95
N ILE A 35 9.51 -10.83 -0.17
CA ILE A 35 9.54 -10.46 1.24
C ILE A 35 10.12 -11.63 2.05
N ALA A 36 11.25 -11.39 2.72
CA ALA A 36 11.83 -12.36 3.63
C ALA A 36 10.88 -12.67 4.79
N GLN A 37 10.54 -13.95 4.98
CA GLN A 37 9.73 -14.41 6.11
C GLN A 37 10.60 -14.50 7.36
N PHE A 38 10.42 -13.55 8.28
CA PHE A 38 11.03 -13.62 9.61
C PHE A 38 10.05 -14.25 10.60
N PRO A 39 10.47 -15.25 11.39
CA PRO A 39 9.59 -15.89 12.36
C PRO A 39 9.21 -14.92 13.48
N TYR A 40 7.92 -14.89 13.82
CA TYR A 40 7.46 -14.22 15.03
C TYR A 40 7.85 -15.04 16.26
N VAL A 41 8.41 -14.38 17.27
CA VAL A 41 8.76 -14.99 18.56
C VAL A 41 8.29 -14.09 19.69
N GLU A 42 7.61 -14.69 20.66
CA GLU A 42 7.19 -14.00 21.88
C GLU A 42 8.29 -14.13 22.93
N PHE A 43 8.99 -13.02 23.19
CA PHE A 43 9.86 -12.96 24.36
C PHE A 43 9.01 -12.62 25.58
N THR A 44 8.67 -13.64 26.37
CA THR A 44 8.14 -13.41 27.72
C THR A 44 9.29 -12.90 28.59
N GLY A 45 9.42 -11.58 28.67
CA GLY A 45 10.46 -10.94 29.47
C GLY A 45 10.27 -11.28 30.94
N ARG A 46 11.03 -12.25 31.46
CA ARG A 46 11.01 -12.60 32.89
C ARG A 46 11.39 -11.43 33.79
N ASP A 47 12.07 -10.41 33.24
CA ASP A 47 12.47 -9.17 33.93
C ASP A 47 12.29 -7.94 33.03
N SER A 48 11.12 -7.78 32.37
CA SER A 48 10.92 -6.61 31.50
C SER A 48 10.94 -5.31 32.30
N ILE A 49 12.03 -4.54 32.19
CA ILE A 49 12.04 -3.14 32.61
C ILE A 49 11.18 -2.34 31.63
N THR A 50 10.15 -1.67 32.15
CA THR A 50 9.33 -0.77 31.33
C THR A 50 10.17 0.45 30.97
N CYS A 51 10.16 0.83 29.69
CA CYS A 51 10.80 2.08 29.27
C CYS A 51 10.11 3.25 30.02
N LEU A 52 10.87 4.05 30.76
CA LEU A 52 10.32 5.14 31.57
C LEU A 52 9.74 6.28 30.72
N THR A 53 10.18 6.42 29.47
CA THR A 53 9.72 7.48 28.57
C THR A 53 8.36 7.18 27.99
N CYS A 54 8.16 5.98 27.41
CA CYS A 54 6.86 5.60 26.82
C CYS A 54 5.97 4.83 27.81
N GLN A 55 6.48 4.45 28.98
CA GLN A 55 5.76 3.67 29.99
C GLN A 55 5.16 2.37 29.45
N GLY A 56 5.81 1.76 28.46
CA GLY A 56 5.33 0.53 27.80
C GLY A 56 4.25 0.75 26.74
N THR A 57 3.81 1.97 26.48
CA THR A 57 2.80 2.27 25.43
C THR A 57 3.37 2.21 24.01
N GLY A 58 4.70 2.28 23.86
CA GLY A 58 5.36 2.43 22.56
C GLY A 58 5.16 3.81 21.92
N TYR A 59 4.45 4.73 22.59
CA TYR A 59 4.19 6.07 22.10
C TYR A 59 4.92 7.11 22.94
N ILE A 60 5.65 8.02 22.30
CA ILE A 60 6.31 9.16 22.93
C ILE A 60 5.78 10.41 22.24
N PRO A 61 4.95 11.24 22.92
CA PRO A 61 4.44 12.46 22.32
C PRO A 61 5.59 13.41 21.97
N THR A 62 5.57 13.95 20.76
CA THR A 62 6.54 14.95 20.30
C THR A 62 6.16 16.38 20.66
N GLU A 63 4.92 16.60 21.11
CA GLU A 63 4.44 17.90 21.59
C GLU A 63 4.10 17.82 23.08
N LEU A 64 4.82 18.61 23.88
CA LEU A 64 4.50 18.87 25.27
C LEU A 64 3.54 20.06 25.29
N GLN A 65 2.26 19.80 25.57
CA GLN A 65 1.29 20.84 25.91
C GLN A 65 1.48 21.30 27.35
#